data_AF-A0A4Q5R942-F1
#
_entry.id   AF-A0A4Q5R942-F1
#
_cell.length_a   1.000
_cell.length_b   1.000
_cell.length_c   1.000
_cell.angle_alpha   90.00
_cell.angle_beta   90.00
_cell.angle_gamma   90.00
#
_symmetry.space_group_name_H-M   'P 1'
#
loop_
_entity.id
_entity.type
_entity.pdbx_description
1 polymer ?
#
loop_
_entity_poly.entity_id
_entity_poly.type
_entity_poly.pdbx_seq_one_letter_code
_entity_poly.pdbx_strand_id
1 'polypeptide(L)'
;MEEQSTQQEVLLLTGTSFSARQHIESEGPERNRNLDETAKLEEACWNGFLPAMLPEICAISEKPVFIWKIREGAAFLEVEISDIPRDLDAYYSLDPYAYATTRNYN
;
A
#
# COMPACT_ATOMS: atom_id res chain seq x y z
N MET A 1 -6.18 12.26 -27.08
CA MET A 1 -6.21 12.92 -25.75
C MET A 1 -5.24 12.15 -24.90
N GLU A 2 -4.19 12.79 -24.41
CA GLU A 2 -3.32 12.18 -23.40
C GLU A 2 -4.16 12.02 -22.14
N GLU A 3 -4.41 10.78 -21.72
CA GLU A 3 -5.03 10.53 -20.43
C GLU A 3 -4.05 11.03 -19.36
N GLN A 4 -4.39 12.13 -18.70
CA GLN A 4 -3.69 12.55 -17.50
C GLN A 4 -3.91 11.46 -16.45
N SER A 5 -2.88 10.63 -16.27
CA SER A 5 -2.88 9.54 -15.32
C SER A 5 -2.21 10.00 -14.04
N THR A 6 -2.88 9.80 -12.91
CA THR A 6 -2.32 10.10 -11.58
C THR A 6 -1.75 8.82 -10.99
N GLN A 7 -0.49 8.86 -10.59
CA GLN A 7 0.14 7.81 -9.78
C GLN A 7 -0.39 7.90 -8.35
N GLN A 8 -0.92 6.80 -7.80
CA GLN A 8 -1.44 6.74 -6.43
C GLN A 8 -0.67 5.69 -5.63
N GLU A 9 0.02 6.18 -4.61
CA GLU A 9 0.78 5.38 -3.67
C GLU A 9 0.31 5.70 -2.24
N VAL A 10 0.24 4.67 -1.41
CA VAL A 10 -0.06 4.79 0.02
C VAL A 10 1.06 4.15 0.81
N LEU A 11 1.69 4.91 1.69
CA LEU A 11 2.69 4.39 2.62
C LEU A 11 2.05 4.13 3.98
N LEU A 12 1.90 2.86 4.33
CA LEU A 12 1.39 2.44 5.63
C LEU A 12 2.56 2.23 6.59
N LEU A 13 2.76 3.16 7.51
CA LEU A 13 3.86 3.08 8.48
C LEU A 13 3.67 1.91 9.45
N THR A 14 4.68 1.04 9.54
CA THR A 14 4.70 -0.12 10.44
C THR A 14 5.28 0.24 11.80
N GLY A 15 5.01 -0.57 12.83
CA GLY A 15 5.46 -0.29 14.20
C GLY A 15 4.78 0.93 14.83
N THR A 16 3.60 1.30 14.33
CA THR A 16 2.81 2.42 14.83
C THR A 16 1.53 1.92 15.50
N SER A 17 0.84 2.80 16.23
CA SER A 17 -0.47 2.47 16.80
C SER A 17 -1.55 2.23 15.73
N PHE A 18 -1.36 2.72 14.51
CA PHE A 18 -2.24 2.44 13.38
C PHE A 18 -2.14 0.97 12.97
N SER A 19 -0.93 0.49 12.66
CA SER A 19 -0.69 -0.88 12.24
C SER A 19 -1.07 -1.90 13.33
N ALA A 20 -0.83 -1.55 14.61
CA ALA A 20 -1.25 -2.37 15.74
C ALA A 20 -2.78 -2.42 15.96
N ARG A 21 -3.55 -1.40 15.56
CA ARG A 21 -5.02 -1.40 15.72
C ARG A 21 -5.71 -2.26 14.65
N GLN A 22 -5.21 -2.21 13.42
CA GLN A 22 -5.73 -3.03 12.33
C GLN A 22 -5.51 -4.53 12.56
N HIS A 23 -4.55 -4.88 13.42
CA HIS A 23 -4.30 -6.25 13.89
C HIS A 23 -5.44 -6.83 14.74
N ILE A 24 -6.12 -5.99 15.55
CA ILE A 24 -7.10 -6.44 16.54
C ILE A 24 -8.44 -6.83 15.88
N GLU A 25 -8.78 -6.22 14.74
CA GLU A 25 -10.06 -6.48 14.05
C GLU A 25 -10.05 -7.71 13.13
N SER A 26 -8.88 -8.25 12.77
CA SER A 26 -8.72 -9.40 11.86
C SER A 26 -8.63 -10.77 12.55
N GLU A 27 -9.29 -10.98 13.68
CA GLU A 27 -9.39 -12.30 14.34
C GLU A 27 -10.23 -13.31 13.51
N GLY A 28 -9.67 -13.75 12.38
CA GLY A 28 -10.06 -14.94 11.61
C GLY A 28 -9.20 -16.16 11.97
N PRO A 29 -9.55 -17.36 11.47
CA PRO A 29 -9.21 -18.66 12.08
C PRO A 29 -7.70 -18.87 12.22
N GLU A 30 -7.25 -19.16 13.46
CA GLU A 30 -5.99 -19.71 14.02
C GLU A 30 -4.64 -19.69 13.24
N ARG A 31 -4.61 -19.63 11.91
CA ARG A 31 -3.42 -19.51 11.06
C ARG A 31 -2.62 -18.22 11.26
N ASN A 32 -3.25 -17.15 11.72
CA ASN A 32 -2.63 -15.81 11.82
C ASN A 32 -1.92 -15.51 13.14
N ARG A 33 -1.81 -16.46 14.08
CA ARG A 33 -1.14 -16.19 15.37
C ARG A 33 0.38 -15.96 15.26
N ASN A 34 1.03 -16.46 14.20
CA ASN A 34 2.49 -16.43 14.06
C ASN A 34 3.04 -15.45 13.01
N LEU A 35 2.18 -14.70 12.32
CA LEU A 35 2.65 -13.70 11.34
C LEU A 35 3.12 -12.42 12.04
N ASP A 36 4.21 -11.86 11.52
CA ASP A 36 4.71 -10.55 11.89
C ASP A 36 3.66 -9.46 11.58
N GLU A 37 3.73 -8.33 12.29
CA GLU A 37 2.76 -7.23 12.18
C GLU A 37 2.62 -6.74 10.74
N THR A 38 3.75 -6.59 10.04
CA THR A 38 3.79 -6.17 8.63
C THR A 38 3.07 -7.15 7.71
N ALA A 39 3.29 -8.45 7.88
CA ALA A 39 2.67 -9.49 7.06
C ALA A 39 1.15 -9.53 7.25
N LYS A 40 0.65 -9.24 8.45
CA LYS A 40 -0.79 -9.13 8.72
C LYS A 40 -1.39 -7.90 8.09
N LEU A 41 -0.69 -6.76 8.15
CA LEU A 41 -1.12 -5.54 7.51
C LEU A 41 -1.19 -5.70 5.98
N GLU A 42 -0.20 -6.39 5.39
CA GLU A 42 -0.23 -6.78 3.99
C GLU A 42 -1.43 -7.67 3.66
N GLU A 43 -1.68 -8.71 4.46
CA GLU A 43 -2.81 -9.62 4.28
C GLU A 43 -4.15 -8.86 4.35
N ALA A 44 -4.30 -7.94 5.31
CA ALA A 44 -5.49 -7.11 5.44
C ALA A 44 -5.72 -6.24 4.19
N CYS A 45 -4.65 -5.68 3.61
CA CYS A 45 -4.74 -4.94 2.36
C CYS A 45 -5.24 -5.84 1.22
N TRP A 46 -4.64 -7.01 1.03
CA TRP A 46 -5.08 -7.98 0.00
C TRP A 46 -6.50 -8.48 0.20
N ASN A 47 -6.95 -8.64 1.44
CA ASN A 47 -8.31 -9.04 1.78
C ASN A 47 -9.34 -7.91 1.63
N GLY A 48 -8.94 -6.75 1.12
CA GLY A 48 -9.85 -5.65 0.82
C GLY A 48 -10.27 -4.83 2.04
N PHE A 49 -9.51 -4.87 3.14
CA PHE A 49 -9.78 -4.02 4.31
C PHE A 49 -9.30 -2.58 4.13
N LEU A 50 -8.51 -2.27 3.09
CA LEU A 50 -7.99 -0.92 2.87
C LEU A 50 -9.07 0.19 2.91
N PRO A 51 -10.26 0.04 2.31
CA PRO A 51 -11.34 1.03 2.42
C PRO A 51 -11.92 1.18 3.83
N ALA A 52 -11.83 0.15 4.67
CA ALA A 52 -12.23 0.24 6.08
C ALA A 52 -11.14 0.93 6.92
N MET A 53 -9.87 0.69 6.60
CA MET A 53 -8.72 1.28 7.30
C MET A 53 -8.51 2.76 6.94
N LEU A 54 -8.68 3.10 5.66
CA LEU A 54 -8.37 4.41 5.06
C LEU A 54 -9.47 4.81 4.05
N PRO A 55 -10.71 5.00 4.51
CA PRO A 55 -11.84 5.32 3.64
C PRO A 55 -11.62 6.60 2.83
N GLU A 56 -10.91 7.57 3.39
CA GLU A 56 -10.64 8.85 2.75
C GLU A 56 -9.81 8.69 1.48
N ILE A 57 -8.87 7.72 1.44
CA ILE A 57 -8.03 7.49 0.26
C ILE A 57 -8.83 6.80 -0.84
N CYS A 58 -9.66 5.82 -0.47
CA CYS A 58 -10.51 5.11 -1.42
C CYS A 58 -11.65 5.98 -1.99
N ALA A 59 -12.06 7.04 -1.29
CA ALA A 59 -13.11 7.95 -1.74
C ALA A 59 -12.66 9.00 -2.78
N ILE A 60 -11.36 9.11 -3.06
CA ILE A 60 -10.81 10.15 -3.97
C ILE A 60 -11.12 9.86 -5.44
N SER A 61 -11.34 8.59 -5.82
CA SER A 61 -11.57 8.19 -7.21
C SER A 61 -13.05 7.92 -7.48
N GLU A 62 -13.60 8.55 -8.53
CA GLU A 62 -14.93 8.23 -9.06
C GLU A 62 -14.96 6.86 -9.76
N LYS A 63 -13.79 6.32 -10.12
CA LYS A 63 -13.63 5.00 -10.76
C LYS A 63 -13.20 3.95 -9.73
N PRO A 64 -13.61 2.67 -9.92
CA PRO A 64 -13.08 1.58 -9.10
C PRO A 64 -11.57 1.47 -9.29
N VAL A 65 -10.85 1.54 -8.17
CA VAL A 65 -9.41 1.35 -8.12
C VAL A 65 -9.08 0.02 -7.46
N PHE A 66 -8.00 -0.60 -7.88
CA PHE A 66 -7.54 -1.89 -7.39
C PHE A 66 -6.14 -1.75 -6.78
N ILE A 67 -5.86 -2.57 -5.77
CA ILE A 67 -4.49 -2.76 -5.29
C ILE A 67 -3.77 -3.55 -6.36
N TRP A 68 -2.77 -2.92 -6.97
CA TRP A 68 -1.96 -3.55 -8.01
C TRP A 68 -0.76 -4.26 -7.42
N LYS A 69 -0.10 -3.61 -6.46
CA LYS A 69 1.11 -4.10 -5.85
C LYS A 69 1.22 -3.66 -4.40
N ILE A 70 1.82 -4.52 -3.61
CA ILE A 70 2.26 -4.21 -2.26
C ILE A 70 3.76 -4.49 -2.18
N ARG A 71 4.52 -3.58 -1.57
CA ARG A 71 5.95 -3.76 -1.33
C ARG A 71 6.26 -3.48 0.13
N GLU A 72 7.06 -4.37 0.72
CA GLU A 72 7.59 -4.16 2.05
C GLU A 72 8.82 -3.25 1.98
N GLY A 73 8.76 -2.12 2.69
CA GLY A 73 9.87 -1.23 2.96
C GLY A 73 10.38 -1.41 4.39
N ALA A 74 11.49 -0.73 4.73
CA ALA A 74 12.12 -0.90 6.04
C ALA A 74 11.26 -0.47 7.24
N ALA A 75 10.32 0.45 7.05
CA ALA A 75 9.46 1.00 8.12
C ALA A 75 8.02 1.26 7.64
N PHE A 76 7.65 0.73 6.47
CA PHE A 76 6.35 0.93 5.88
C PHE A 76 6.02 -0.19 4.91
N LEU A 77 4.72 -0.33 4.63
CA LEU A 77 4.19 -1.10 3.54
C LEU A 77 3.73 -0.11 2.46
N GLU A 78 4.29 -0.20 1.26
CA GLU A 78 3.87 0.60 0.11
C GLU A 78 2.74 -0.13 -0.61
N VAL A 79 1.61 0.55 -0.80
CA VAL A 79 0.45 0.05 -1.53
C VAL A 79 0.23 0.90 -2.77
N GLU A 80 0.31 0.25 -3.93
CA GLU A 80 0.08 0.86 -5.24
C GLU A 80 -1.38 0.65 -5.64
N ILE A 81 -2.08 1.74 -5.95
CA ILE A 81 -3.50 1.75 -6.27
C ILE A 81 -3.68 2.32 -7.67
N SER A 82 -4.45 1.63 -8.52
CA SER A 82 -4.72 2.11 -9.89
C SER A 82 -6.02 1.53 -10.46
N ASP A 83 -6.61 2.25 -11.42
CA ASP A 83 -7.76 1.75 -12.20
C ASP A 83 -7.33 0.76 -13.30
N ILE A 84 -6.09 0.87 -13.78
CA ILE A 84 -5.47 -0.03 -14.76
C ILE A 84 -4.01 -0.37 -14.40
N PRO A 85 -3.45 -1.49 -14.87
CA PRO A 85 -2.03 -1.78 -14.68
C PRO A 85 -1.15 -0.68 -15.28
N ARG A 86 -0.25 -0.11 -14.48
CA ARG A 86 0.72 0.92 -14.92
C ARG A 86 2.07 0.69 -14.27
N ASP A 87 3.11 1.22 -14.88
CA ASP A 87 4.44 1.30 -14.27
C ASP A 87 4.53 2.55 -13.38
N LEU A 88 5.15 2.40 -12.21
CA LEU A 88 5.49 3.52 -11.34
C LEU A 88 6.67 4.30 -11.93
N ASP A 89 6.52 5.62 -12.00
CA ASP A 89 7.64 6.52 -12.24
C ASP A 89 8.35 6.80 -10.92
N ALA A 90 9.58 6.29 -10.78
CA ALA A 90 10.41 6.46 -9.60
C ALA A 90 10.70 7.94 -9.27
N TYR A 91 10.61 8.85 -10.26
CA TYR A 91 10.78 10.28 -10.03
C TYR A 91 9.62 10.89 -9.24
N TYR A 92 8.41 10.38 -9.42
CA TYR A 92 7.19 10.83 -8.73
C TYR A 92 6.80 9.94 -7.56
N SER A 93 7.58 8.90 -7.28
CA SER A 93 7.28 7.93 -6.22
C SER A 93 7.36 8.54 -4.84
N LEU A 94 6.46 8.08 -3.95
CA LEU A 94 6.51 8.41 -2.54
C LEU A 94 7.55 7.55 -1.79
N ASP A 95 8.00 6.43 -2.35
CA ASP A 95 9.03 5.58 -1.73
C ASP A 95 10.36 6.37 -1.58
N PRO A 96 10.82 6.65 -0.34
CA PRO A 96 12.06 7.36 -0.10
C PRO A 96 13.30 6.63 -0.66
N TYR A 97 13.21 5.33 -0.93
CA TYR A 97 14.28 4.53 -1.50
C TYR A 97 14.26 4.50 -3.04
N ALA A 98 13.18 4.95 -3.68
CA ALA A 98 13.07 4.99 -5.14
C ALA A 98 14.21 5.84 -5.76
N TYR A 99 14.58 6.94 -5.10
CA TYR A 99 15.66 7.83 -5.52
C TYR A 99 17.04 7.16 -5.53
N ALA A 100 17.31 6.26 -4.57
CA ALA A 100 18.60 5.58 -4.47
C ALA A 100 18.85 4.66 -5.68
N THR A 101 17.78 4.08 -6.22
CA THR A 101 17.82 3.20 -7.39
C THR A 101 18.06 3.98 -8.68
N THR A 102 17.53 5.20 -8.80
CA THR A 102 17.69 6.06 -9.98
C THR A 102 19.13 6.55 -10.17
N ARG A 103 19.91 6.63 -9.09
CA ARG A 103 21.30 7.12 -9.13
C ARG A 103 22.34 6.08 -9.57
N ASN A 104 22.06 4.79 -9.41
CA ASN A 104 22.98 3.70 -9.75
C ASN A 104 23.02 3.35 -11.25
N TYR A 105 22.23 4.03 -12.08
CA TYR A 105 22.20 3.86 -13.55
C TYR A 105 22.98 4.96 -14.32
N ASN A 106 23.93 5.66 -13.69
CA ASN A 106 24.88 6.55 -14.40
C ASN A 106 26.27 5.94 -14.50
#